data_AF-A0A971HYF5-F1
#
_entry.id   AF-A0A971HYF5-F1
#
_cell.length_a   1.000
_cell.length_b   1.000
_cell.length_c   1.000
_cell.angle_alpha   90.00
_cell.angle_beta   90.00
_cell.angle_gamma   90.00
#
_symmetry.space_group_name_H-M   'P 1'
#
loop_
_entity.id
_entity.type
_entity.pdbx_description
1 polymer ?
#
loop_
_entity_poly.entity_id
_entity_poly.type
_entity_poly.pdbx_seq_one_letter_code
_entity_poly.pdbx_strand_id
1 'polypeptide(L)'
;FPSAFQDVMVCQAPALNENMLQAMRQKWSKGEYPLCHWEQEAVDTIVDTHILRPDILDQSRFCQQVSRINASLCAARYPEAKQVRVVYLEMESLVARLLGTSLGDDQSLMYRIFFDANLRPHILDHLAGVRGCWKTAAVNGPVLGRTGSAGTVFFWLADDKGRRCPLRLTTSGPGAVLEYKDTQIPLQPQDLCQALSTGQLIPSLFTVYTSLTLEHGLRCYGGIFLADYLPAMIKGVLAACSQAGVPIPTWTEHNPLAALPLTVQLNTADGLVPAGSVELMAAGGLTRAHLHSMATLSIAHVLPASLVSWYQEYIPMDQRPAGWEKELARLAEHWQGVVVCPESETC
;
A
#
# COMPACT_ATOMS: atom_id res chain seq x y z
N PHE A 1 7.73 -14.11 -1.13
CA PHE A 1 7.74 -13.86 -2.59
C PHE A 1 9.03 -14.45 -3.17
N PRO A 2 9.02 -15.05 -4.37
CA PRO A 2 10.23 -15.61 -4.97
C PRO A 2 11.33 -14.55 -5.08
N SER A 3 12.57 -14.89 -4.72
CA SER A 3 13.71 -13.96 -4.79
C SER A 3 13.92 -13.40 -6.21
N ALA A 4 13.59 -14.20 -7.23
CA ALA A 4 13.63 -13.80 -8.63
C ALA A 4 12.78 -12.56 -8.96
N PHE A 5 11.79 -12.22 -8.11
CA PHE A 5 10.86 -11.11 -8.34
C PHE A 5 11.02 -9.96 -7.32
N GLN A 6 12.07 -9.96 -6.50
CA GLN A 6 12.25 -8.99 -5.42
C GLN A 6 12.23 -7.51 -5.88
N ASP A 7 12.64 -7.24 -7.12
CA ASP A 7 12.65 -5.89 -7.71
C ASP A 7 11.55 -5.65 -8.75
N VAL A 8 10.72 -6.67 -9.03
CA VAL A 8 9.66 -6.59 -10.04
C VAL A 8 8.47 -5.88 -9.44
N MET A 9 7.91 -4.92 -10.17
CA MET A 9 6.71 -4.22 -9.73
C MET A 9 5.53 -5.18 -9.67
N VAL A 10 4.69 -5.08 -8.64
CA VAL A 10 3.58 -6.03 -8.40
C VAL A 10 2.62 -6.10 -9.60
N CYS A 11 2.34 -4.97 -10.25
CA CYS A 11 1.54 -4.91 -11.47
C CYS A 11 2.17 -5.61 -12.69
N GLN A 12 3.50 -5.79 -12.69
CA GLN A 12 4.26 -6.45 -13.74
C GLN A 12 4.72 -7.87 -13.36
N ALA A 13 4.54 -8.28 -12.11
CA ALA A 13 4.97 -9.59 -11.65
C ALA A 13 4.13 -10.71 -12.32
N PRO A 14 4.79 -11.76 -12.85
CA PRO A 14 4.08 -12.89 -13.40
C PRO A 14 3.31 -13.61 -12.29
N ALA A 15 2.22 -14.28 -12.65
CA ALA A 15 1.48 -15.12 -11.72
C ALA A 15 2.36 -16.21 -11.08
N LEU A 16 2.06 -16.54 -9.83
CA LEU A 16 2.62 -17.69 -9.15
C LEU A 16 1.90 -18.94 -9.66
N ASN A 17 2.67 -19.94 -10.09
CA ASN A 17 2.13 -21.23 -10.49
C ASN A 17 1.98 -22.17 -9.29
N GLU A 18 1.22 -23.24 -9.49
CA GLU A 18 0.95 -24.25 -8.46
C GLU A 18 2.23 -24.83 -7.83
N ASN A 19 3.22 -25.21 -8.64
CA ASN A 19 4.47 -25.77 -8.14
C ASN A 19 5.20 -24.81 -7.18
N MET A 20 5.19 -23.52 -7.48
CA MET A 20 5.79 -22.49 -6.61
C MET A 20 5.03 -22.38 -5.28
N LEU A 21 3.69 -22.41 -5.33
CA LEU A 21 2.83 -22.33 -4.15
C LEU A 21 2.96 -23.59 -3.27
N GLN A 22 2.99 -24.77 -3.88
CA GLN A 22 3.22 -26.04 -3.20
C GLN A 22 4.61 -26.09 -2.55
N ALA A 23 5.65 -25.61 -3.24
CA ALA A 23 6.99 -25.51 -2.67
C ALA A 23 7.03 -24.56 -1.47
N MET A 24 6.28 -23.46 -1.49
CA MET A 24 6.14 -22.56 -0.33
C MET A 24 5.42 -23.27 0.84
N ARG A 25 4.32 -23.98 0.56
CA ARG A 25 3.59 -24.77 1.57
C ARG A 25 4.48 -25.81 2.24
N GLN A 26 5.31 -26.51 1.47
CA GLN A 26 6.20 -27.54 1.99
C GLN A 26 7.16 -27.00 3.05
N LYS A 27 7.61 -25.75 2.95
CA LYS A 27 8.50 -25.13 3.94
C LYS A 27 7.84 -25.00 5.31
N TRP A 28 6.55 -24.69 5.35
CA TRP A 28 5.78 -24.64 6.60
C TRP A 28 5.60 -26.06 7.18
N SER A 29 5.22 -27.03 6.35
CA SER A 29 4.97 -28.42 6.80
C SER A 29 6.22 -29.18 7.29
N LYS A 30 7.43 -28.80 6.83
CA LYS A 30 8.69 -29.45 7.22
C LYS A 30 9.32 -28.85 8.48
N GLY A 31 8.64 -27.93 9.15
CA GLY A 31 9.13 -27.30 10.37
C GLY A 31 10.31 -26.35 10.15
N GLU A 32 10.56 -25.87 8.91
CA GLU A 32 11.48 -24.74 8.70
C GLU A 32 10.96 -23.48 9.44
N TYR A 33 9.64 -23.43 9.66
CA TYR A 33 8.95 -22.48 10.51
C TYR A 33 8.08 -23.28 11.50
N PRO A 34 8.37 -23.26 12.81
CA PRO A 34 7.54 -23.95 13.77
C PRO A 34 6.19 -23.24 13.87
N LEU A 35 5.12 -23.94 13.46
CA LEU A 35 3.73 -23.52 13.63
C LEU A 35 3.07 -24.40 14.68
N CYS A 36 2.23 -23.82 15.53
CA CYS A 36 1.35 -24.60 16.39
C CYS A 36 0.20 -25.22 15.57
N HIS A 37 -0.57 -26.12 16.19
CA HIS A 37 -1.59 -26.90 15.48
C HIS A 37 -2.63 -26.02 14.78
N TRP A 38 -3.18 -25.01 15.48
CA TRP A 38 -4.21 -24.13 14.92
C TRP A 38 -3.66 -23.25 13.79
N GLU A 39 -2.40 -22.82 13.87
CA GLU A 39 -1.75 -22.05 12.80
C GLU A 39 -1.61 -22.89 11.53
N GLN A 40 -1.16 -24.14 11.67
CA GLN A 40 -1.00 -25.06 10.54
C GLN A 40 -2.36 -25.32 9.86
N GLU A 41 -3.40 -25.60 10.63
CA GLU A 41 -4.76 -25.82 10.11
C GLU A 41 -5.32 -24.59 9.38
N ALA A 42 -5.14 -23.39 9.96
CA ALA A 42 -5.57 -22.14 9.35
C ALA A 42 -4.80 -21.82 8.06
N VAL A 43 -3.49 -22.03 8.04
CA VAL A 43 -2.65 -21.83 6.84
C VAL A 43 -3.05 -22.81 5.74
N ASP A 44 -3.22 -24.09 6.06
CA ASP A 44 -3.67 -25.10 5.10
C ASP A 44 -5.05 -24.74 4.53
N THR A 45 -5.98 -24.34 5.38
CA THR A 45 -7.32 -23.87 4.96
C THR A 45 -7.22 -22.66 4.03
N ILE A 46 -6.37 -21.68 4.34
CA ILE A 46 -6.15 -20.51 3.50
C ILE A 46 -5.61 -20.92 2.13
N VAL A 47 -4.59 -21.78 2.11
CA VAL A 47 -3.95 -22.22 0.87
C VAL A 47 -4.95 -22.97 0.00
N ASP A 48 -5.63 -23.96 0.56
CA ASP A 48 -6.51 -24.85 -0.20
C ASP A 48 -7.80 -24.13 -0.65
N THR A 49 -8.36 -23.27 0.20
CA THR A 49 -9.66 -22.64 -0.06
C THR A 49 -9.55 -21.32 -0.83
N HIS A 50 -8.43 -20.60 -0.72
CA HIS A 50 -8.32 -19.25 -1.29
C HIS A 50 -7.22 -19.09 -2.32
N ILE A 51 -6.11 -19.84 -2.22
CA ILE A 51 -4.92 -19.62 -3.04
C ILE A 51 -4.84 -20.62 -4.21
N LEU A 52 -5.00 -21.91 -3.96
CA LEU A 52 -4.88 -22.99 -4.96
C LEU A 52 -6.15 -23.20 -5.80
N ARG A 53 -7.08 -22.25 -5.78
CA ARG A 53 -8.30 -22.31 -6.59
C ARG A 53 -7.98 -22.23 -8.08
N PRO A 54 -8.67 -22.99 -8.96
CA PRO A 54 -8.45 -22.94 -10.40
C PRO A 54 -8.56 -21.53 -10.99
N ASP A 55 -9.57 -20.75 -10.58
CA ASP A 55 -9.76 -19.39 -11.09
C ASP A 55 -8.66 -18.40 -10.67
N ILE A 56 -7.88 -18.73 -9.64
CA ILE A 56 -6.70 -17.98 -9.21
C ILE A 56 -5.47 -18.42 -10.02
N LEU A 57 -5.28 -19.72 -10.20
CA LEU A 57 -4.17 -20.27 -10.99
C LEU A 57 -4.26 -19.91 -12.47
N ASP A 58 -5.48 -19.70 -12.99
CA ASP A 58 -5.75 -19.26 -14.36
C ASP A 58 -5.42 -17.78 -14.62
N GLN A 59 -5.11 -16.99 -13.58
CA GLN A 59 -4.75 -15.59 -13.76
C GLN A 59 -3.34 -15.45 -14.35
N SER A 60 -3.18 -14.52 -15.28
CA SER A 60 -1.91 -14.29 -15.97
C SER A 60 -0.88 -13.48 -15.16
N ARG A 61 -1.34 -12.70 -14.17
CA ARG A 61 -0.51 -11.77 -13.40
C ARG A 61 -0.72 -11.95 -11.89
N PHE A 62 0.34 -11.73 -11.13
CA PHE A 62 0.30 -11.83 -9.67
C PHE A 62 -0.69 -10.86 -9.02
N CYS A 63 -0.76 -9.60 -9.49
CA CYS A 63 -1.70 -8.63 -8.96
C CYS A 63 -3.17 -9.11 -9.08
N GLN A 64 -3.52 -9.80 -10.17
CA GLN A 64 -4.86 -10.36 -10.39
C GLN A 64 -5.14 -11.50 -9.40
N GLN A 65 -4.15 -12.36 -9.14
CA GLN A 65 -4.25 -13.42 -8.13
C GLN A 65 -4.50 -12.81 -6.75
N VAL A 66 -3.65 -11.87 -6.32
CA VAL A 66 -3.74 -11.25 -4.99
C VAL A 66 -5.04 -10.48 -4.82
N SER A 67 -5.53 -9.75 -5.83
CA SER A 67 -6.82 -9.07 -5.76
C SER A 67 -7.97 -10.05 -5.47
N ARG A 68 -7.99 -11.21 -6.13
CA ARG A 68 -9.04 -12.23 -5.94
C ARG A 68 -8.88 -12.98 -4.61
N ILE A 69 -7.65 -13.35 -4.26
CA ILE A 69 -7.32 -13.99 -2.97
C ILE A 69 -7.77 -13.09 -1.82
N ASN A 70 -7.38 -11.81 -1.84
CA ASN A 70 -7.73 -10.86 -0.79
C ASN A 70 -9.24 -10.64 -0.70
N ALA A 71 -9.95 -10.55 -1.84
CA ALA A 71 -11.41 -10.46 -1.83
C ALA A 71 -12.04 -11.71 -1.18
N SER A 72 -11.52 -12.90 -1.48
CA SER A 72 -11.99 -14.15 -0.90
C SER A 72 -11.69 -14.25 0.60
N LEU A 73 -10.48 -13.88 1.03
CA LEU A 73 -10.08 -13.84 2.44
C LEU A 73 -10.91 -12.83 3.24
N CYS A 74 -11.21 -11.67 2.63
CA CYS A 74 -12.07 -10.68 3.25
C CYS A 74 -13.49 -11.22 3.45
N ALA A 75 -14.04 -11.93 2.47
CA ALA A 75 -15.34 -12.58 2.64
C ALA A 75 -15.33 -13.64 3.76
N ALA A 76 -14.25 -14.43 3.86
CA ALA A 76 -14.09 -15.40 4.95
C ALA A 76 -13.94 -14.75 6.33
N ARG A 77 -13.31 -13.58 6.41
CA ARG A 77 -13.20 -12.80 7.65
C ARG A 77 -14.55 -12.30 8.18
N TYR A 78 -15.51 -12.06 7.29
CA TYR A 78 -16.81 -11.49 7.64
C TYR A 78 -17.96 -12.40 7.16
N PRO A 79 -18.07 -13.64 7.67
CA PRO A 79 -18.98 -14.66 7.15
C PRO A 79 -20.46 -14.27 7.28
N GLU A 80 -20.80 -13.40 8.25
CA GLU A 80 -22.15 -12.89 8.48
C GLU A 80 -22.45 -11.58 7.72
N ALA A 81 -21.48 -10.97 7.04
CA ALA A 81 -21.63 -9.70 6.31
C ALA A 81 -21.65 -9.89 4.78
N LYS A 82 -22.31 -10.96 4.30
CA LYS A 82 -22.32 -11.39 2.88
C LYS A 82 -22.83 -10.32 1.89
N GLN A 83 -23.56 -9.32 2.37
CA GLN A 83 -24.04 -8.20 1.56
C GLN A 83 -22.92 -7.20 1.19
N VAL A 84 -21.84 -7.15 1.96
CA VAL A 84 -20.72 -6.25 1.72
C VAL A 84 -19.76 -6.92 0.75
N ARG A 85 -19.54 -6.30 -0.41
CA ARG A 85 -18.54 -6.75 -1.38
C ARG A 85 -17.31 -5.87 -1.27
N VAL A 86 -16.19 -6.46 -0.89
CA VAL A 86 -14.90 -5.79 -0.87
C VAL A 86 -14.18 -6.10 -2.17
N VAL A 87 -13.69 -5.05 -2.83
CA VAL A 87 -12.94 -5.13 -4.08
C VAL A 87 -11.51 -4.69 -3.81
N TYR A 88 -10.55 -5.50 -4.25
CA TYR A 88 -9.13 -5.17 -4.18
C TYR A 88 -8.66 -4.73 -5.56
N LEU A 89 -8.25 -3.47 -5.65
CA LEU A 89 -7.70 -2.87 -6.85
C LEU A 89 -6.23 -2.54 -6.60
N GLU A 90 -5.39 -2.84 -7.58
CA GLU A 90 -4.01 -2.38 -7.57
C GLU A 90 -4.01 -0.89 -7.95
N MET A 91 -3.46 -0.06 -7.05
CA MET A 91 -3.68 1.40 -7.09
C MET A 91 -3.02 2.03 -8.32
N GLU A 92 -1.82 1.58 -8.67
CA GLU A 92 -1.06 2.10 -9.79
C GLU A 92 -1.76 1.84 -11.12
N SER A 93 -2.36 0.66 -11.31
CA SER A 93 -3.14 0.28 -12.50
C SER A 93 -4.47 1.04 -12.56
N LEU A 94 -5.11 1.25 -11.40
CA LEU A 94 -6.31 2.09 -11.32
C LEU A 94 -5.97 3.52 -11.75
N VAL A 95 -4.93 4.10 -11.16
CA VAL A 95 -4.52 5.49 -11.45
C VAL A 95 -3.99 5.64 -12.87
N ALA A 96 -3.26 4.66 -13.42
CA ALA A 96 -2.84 4.70 -14.82
C ALA A 96 -4.04 4.82 -15.78
N ARG A 97 -5.15 4.13 -15.48
CA ARG A 97 -6.40 4.24 -16.24
C ARG A 97 -7.11 5.58 -16.03
N LEU A 98 -7.16 6.07 -14.79
CA LEU A 98 -7.76 7.38 -14.48
C LEU A 98 -7.00 8.52 -15.17
N LEU A 99 -5.67 8.49 -15.11
CA LEU A 99 -4.81 9.43 -15.82
C LEU A 99 -5.03 9.41 -17.33
N GLY A 100 -5.30 8.26 -17.95
CA GLY A 100 -5.66 8.21 -19.37
C GLY A 100 -6.86 9.10 -19.72
N THR A 101 -7.77 9.35 -18.77
CA THR A 101 -8.87 10.30 -18.92
C THR A 101 -8.42 11.72 -18.58
N SER A 102 -7.75 11.93 -17.43
CA SER A 102 -7.27 13.25 -17.00
C SER A 102 -6.34 13.91 -18.00
N LEU A 103 -5.44 13.15 -18.63
CA LEU A 103 -4.50 13.66 -19.63
C LEU A 103 -5.19 14.15 -20.91
N GLY A 104 -6.45 13.80 -21.13
CA GLY A 104 -7.29 14.31 -22.23
C GLY A 104 -8.08 15.59 -21.88
N ASP A 105 -8.03 16.04 -20.63
CA ASP A 105 -8.75 17.23 -20.13
C ASP A 105 -7.75 18.25 -19.56
N ASP A 106 -7.58 19.37 -20.25
CA ASP A 106 -6.64 20.43 -19.86
C ASP A 106 -7.04 21.21 -18.60
N GLN A 107 -8.28 21.01 -18.13
CA GLN A 107 -8.78 21.55 -16.88
C GLN A 107 -8.54 20.60 -15.71
N SER A 108 -8.18 19.34 -15.97
CA SER A 108 -7.90 18.38 -14.92
C SER A 108 -6.65 18.78 -14.11
N LEU A 109 -6.65 18.46 -12.82
CA LEU A 109 -5.54 18.81 -11.94
C LEU A 109 -4.25 18.11 -12.40
N MET A 110 -4.33 16.83 -12.77
CA MET A 110 -3.15 16.07 -13.16
C MET A 110 -2.57 16.55 -14.49
N TYR A 111 -3.41 16.94 -15.46
CA TYR A 111 -2.94 17.58 -16.68
C TYR A 111 -2.15 18.85 -16.36
N ARG A 112 -2.71 19.74 -15.55
CA ARG A 112 -2.04 20.99 -15.16
C ARG A 112 -0.73 20.73 -14.43
N ILE A 113 -0.70 19.81 -13.47
CA ILE A 113 0.52 19.44 -12.74
C ILE A 113 1.63 19.01 -13.71
N PHE A 114 1.31 18.24 -14.75
CA PHE A 114 2.31 17.72 -15.68
C PHE A 114 2.69 18.69 -16.79
N PHE A 115 1.78 19.55 -17.27
CA PHE A 115 1.99 20.28 -18.52
C PHE A 115 1.97 21.80 -18.39
N ASP A 116 1.33 22.35 -17.36
CA ASP A 116 1.35 23.80 -17.13
C ASP A 116 2.76 24.24 -16.74
N ALA A 117 3.36 25.07 -17.61
CA ALA A 117 4.73 25.55 -17.45
C ALA A 117 4.92 26.48 -16.24
N ASN A 118 3.83 27.07 -15.73
CA ASN A 118 3.82 27.89 -14.53
C ASN A 118 3.63 27.04 -13.28
N LEU A 119 2.69 26.08 -13.27
CA LEU A 119 2.44 25.24 -12.09
C LEU A 119 3.54 24.19 -11.84
N ARG A 120 4.02 23.52 -12.90
CA ARG A 120 4.93 22.37 -12.77
C ARG A 120 6.21 22.69 -11.98
N PRO A 121 6.93 23.81 -12.23
CA PRO A 121 8.10 24.17 -11.43
C PRO A 121 7.80 24.25 -9.93
N HIS A 122 6.68 24.89 -9.55
CA HIS A 122 6.27 24.96 -8.15
C HIS A 122 5.98 23.58 -7.56
N ILE A 123 5.32 22.68 -8.31
CA ILE A 123 5.10 21.30 -7.85
C ILE A 123 6.44 20.59 -7.60
N LEU A 124 7.39 20.72 -8.52
CA LEU A 124 8.71 20.10 -8.43
C LEU A 124 9.49 20.58 -7.20
N ASP A 125 9.41 21.88 -6.90
CA ASP A 125 10.13 22.51 -5.80
C ASP A 125 9.49 22.20 -4.44
N HIS A 126 8.16 22.35 -4.30
CA HIS A 126 7.46 22.10 -3.02
C HIS A 126 7.49 20.65 -2.58
N LEU A 127 7.62 19.71 -3.52
CA LEU A 127 7.65 18.28 -3.23
C LEU A 127 9.06 17.69 -3.20
N ALA A 128 10.08 18.49 -3.50
CA ALA A 128 11.47 18.06 -3.37
C ALA A 128 11.81 17.77 -1.90
N GLY A 129 12.19 16.53 -1.61
CA GLY A 129 12.52 16.05 -0.26
C GLY A 129 11.32 15.52 0.54
N VAL A 130 10.09 15.68 0.04
CA VAL A 130 8.91 15.07 0.67
C VAL A 130 8.99 13.54 0.51
N ARG A 131 8.77 12.82 1.61
CA ARG A 131 8.81 11.35 1.62
C ARG A 131 7.84 10.79 0.58
N GLY A 132 8.28 9.85 -0.24
CA GLY A 132 7.48 9.26 -1.32
C GLY A 132 7.45 10.07 -2.63
N CYS A 133 8.07 11.25 -2.67
CA CYS A 133 8.28 12.05 -3.88
C CYS A 133 9.73 11.86 -4.40
N TRP A 134 10.39 12.96 -4.76
CA TRP A 134 11.73 13.00 -5.33
C TRP A 134 12.63 13.97 -4.55
N LYS A 135 13.94 13.93 -4.80
CA LYS A 135 14.91 14.94 -4.38
C LYS A 135 15.19 15.89 -5.55
N THR A 136 15.74 17.07 -5.26
CA THR A 136 16.13 18.06 -6.29
C THR A 136 17.04 17.46 -7.36
N ALA A 137 17.92 16.51 -7.01
CA ALA A 137 18.78 15.82 -7.97
C ALA A 137 18.03 15.01 -9.05
N ALA A 138 16.74 14.73 -8.87
CA ALA A 138 15.91 14.08 -9.88
C ALA A 138 15.35 15.07 -10.92
N VAL A 139 15.63 16.37 -10.81
CA VAL A 139 15.22 17.41 -11.76
C VAL A 139 16.47 18.12 -12.29
N ASN A 140 16.74 17.99 -13.59
CA ASN A 140 17.94 18.51 -14.26
C ASN A 140 19.28 18.06 -13.61
N GLY A 141 19.24 17.07 -12.72
CA GLY A 141 20.41 16.52 -12.03
C GLY A 141 20.99 15.30 -12.76
N PRO A 142 21.92 14.56 -12.14
CA PRO A 142 22.61 13.43 -12.77
C PRO A 142 21.67 12.25 -13.07
N VAL A 143 22.16 11.30 -13.87
CA VAL A 143 21.47 10.03 -14.11
C VAL A 143 21.26 9.30 -12.77
N LEU A 144 20.04 8.82 -12.55
CA LEU A 144 19.65 8.18 -11.30
C LEU A 144 20.10 6.71 -11.25
N GLY A 145 20.59 6.30 -10.09
CA GLY A 145 20.83 4.89 -9.79
C GLY A 145 19.52 4.10 -9.68
N ARG A 146 19.57 2.80 -9.98
CA ARG A 146 18.36 1.95 -10.00
C ARG A 146 17.64 1.85 -8.64
N THR A 147 18.36 2.02 -7.54
CA THR A 147 17.81 1.92 -6.18
C THR A 147 16.87 3.07 -5.81
N GLY A 148 16.81 4.14 -6.61
CA GLY A 148 15.84 5.23 -6.41
C GLY A 148 16.08 6.04 -5.13
N SER A 149 17.32 6.17 -4.67
CA SER A 149 17.67 6.94 -3.46
C SER A 149 17.33 8.44 -3.55
N ALA A 150 17.13 8.95 -4.77
CA ALA A 150 16.63 10.29 -5.07
C ALA A 150 15.12 10.35 -5.35
N GLY A 151 14.40 9.23 -5.20
CA GLY A 151 13.00 9.11 -5.62
C GLY A 151 12.85 9.06 -7.14
N THR A 152 11.62 9.30 -7.60
CA THR A 152 11.27 9.33 -9.02
C THR A 152 10.33 10.51 -9.30
N VAL A 153 10.50 11.20 -10.43
CA VAL A 153 9.61 12.31 -10.79
C VAL A 153 8.37 11.77 -11.49
N PHE A 154 7.21 11.96 -10.87
CA PHE A 154 5.85 11.60 -11.34
C PHE A 154 5.58 10.10 -11.59
N PHE A 155 6.48 9.36 -12.21
CA PHE A 155 6.28 7.97 -12.61
C PHE A 155 7.53 7.15 -12.34
N TRP A 156 7.36 5.84 -12.22
CA TRP A 156 8.43 4.87 -12.38
C TRP A 156 8.41 4.34 -13.81
N LEU A 157 9.58 4.02 -14.35
CA LEU A 157 9.72 3.20 -15.53
C LEU A 157 9.72 1.72 -15.11
N ALA A 158 8.99 0.88 -15.82
CA ALA A 158 9.17 -0.57 -15.80
C ALA A 158 10.12 -0.96 -16.93
N ASP A 159 11.24 -1.62 -16.60
CA ASP A 159 12.13 -2.17 -17.62
C ASP A 159 11.54 -3.44 -18.27
N ASP A 160 12.23 -4.02 -19.26
CA ASP A 160 11.79 -5.22 -19.98
C ASP A 160 11.53 -6.44 -19.07
N LYS A 161 12.04 -6.42 -17.84
CA LYS A 161 11.83 -7.46 -16.82
C LYS A 161 10.76 -7.06 -15.79
N GLY A 162 10.05 -5.95 -16.02
CA GLY A 162 9.05 -5.38 -15.11
C GLY A 162 9.65 -4.76 -13.86
N ARG A 163 10.96 -4.50 -13.83
CA ARG A 163 11.65 -3.98 -12.64
C ARG A 163 11.55 -2.48 -12.59
N ARG A 164 11.43 -1.96 -11.38
CA ARG A 164 11.26 -0.53 -11.13
C ARG A 164 12.53 0.27 -11.41
N CYS A 165 12.42 1.32 -12.21
CA CYS A 165 13.49 2.24 -12.58
C CYS A 165 13.05 3.71 -12.34
N PRO A 166 13.80 4.51 -11.57
CA PRO A 166 13.44 5.90 -11.31
C PRO A 166 13.64 6.76 -12.54
N LEU A 167 12.71 7.67 -12.81
CA LEU A 167 12.77 8.67 -13.86
C LEU A 167 13.19 10.00 -13.27
N ARG A 168 14.18 10.64 -13.91
CA ARG A 168 14.48 12.06 -13.70
C ARG A 168 13.71 12.90 -14.71
N LEU A 169 13.46 14.16 -14.37
CA LEU A 169 12.93 15.15 -15.31
C LEU A 169 14.08 16.01 -15.84
N THR A 170 14.17 16.17 -17.16
CA THR A 170 15.11 17.09 -17.82
C THR A 170 14.33 18.11 -18.65
N THR A 171 14.67 19.39 -18.50
CA THR A 171 13.99 20.52 -19.19
C THR A 171 14.95 21.38 -20.02
N SER A 172 16.19 20.92 -20.22
CA SER A 172 17.27 21.67 -20.88
C SER A 172 17.17 21.68 -22.42
N GLY A 173 16.22 20.92 -23.00
CA GLY A 173 16.01 20.79 -24.44
C GLY A 173 14.72 21.47 -24.93
N PRO A 174 14.21 21.11 -26.13
CA PRO A 174 13.00 21.73 -26.71
C PRO A 174 11.70 21.41 -25.95
N GLY A 175 11.78 20.64 -24.86
CA GLY A 175 10.67 20.29 -24.00
C GLY A 175 11.14 19.58 -22.73
N ALA A 176 10.17 19.28 -21.86
CA ALA A 176 10.38 18.47 -20.68
C ALA A 176 10.35 16.97 -21.05
N VAL A 177 11.30 16.19 -20.53
CA VAL A 177 11.46 14.76 -20.83
C VAL A 177 11.69 13.99 -19.52
N LEU A 178 11.01 12.85 -19.37
CA LEU A 178 11.26 11.87 -18.33
C LEU A 178 12.30 10.87 -18.82
N GLU A 179 13.38 10.69 -18.06
CA GLU A 179 14.53 9.93 -18.55
C GLU A 179 15.06 8.93 -17.53
N TYR A 180 15.48 7.77 -18.04
CA TYR A 180 16.31 6.82 -17.33
C TYR A 180 17.25 6.11 -18.31
N LYS A 181 18.56 6.34 -18.15
CA LYS A 181 19.60 5.85 -19.09
C LYS A 181 19.25 6.26 -20.53
N ASP A 182 19.16 5.28 -21.44
CA ASP A 182 18.87 5.49 -22.86
C ASP A 182 17.37 5.61 -23.16
N THR A 183 16.50 5.43 -22.14
CA THR A 183 15.05 5.60 -22.30
C THR A 183 14.66 7.04 -22.02
N GLN A 184 13.97 7.65 -22.99
CA GLN A 184 13.44 9.00 -22.92
C GLN A 184 11.96 8.97 -23.29
N ILE A 185 11.12 9.54 -22.43
CA ILE A 185 9.68 9.67 -22.66
C ILE A 185 9.36 11.17 -22.62
N PRO A 186 8.97 11.78 -23.75
CA PRO A 186 8.53 13.17 -23.75
C PRO A 186 7.41 13.38 -22.73
N LEU A 187 7.48 14.47 -21.96
CA LEU A 187 6.42 14.84 -21.03
C LEU A 187 5.29 15.52 -21.82
N GLN A 188 4.58 14.74 -22.62
CA GLN A 188 3.46 15.14 -23.47
C GLN A 188 2.27 14.19 -23.26
N PRO A 189 1.02 14.67 -23.39
CA PRO A 189 -0.17 13.85 -23.11
C PRO A 189 -0.19 12.52 -23.86
N GLN A 190 0.13 12.51 -25.16
CA GLN A 190 0.06 11.32 -26.00
C GLN A 190 1.11 10.27 -25.59
N ASP A 191 2.35 10.70 -25.37
CA ASP A 191 3.45 9.82 -24.94
C ASP A 191 3.19 9.22 -23.56
N LEU A 192 2.69 10.02 -22.61
CA LEU A 192 2.32 9.52 -21.28
C LEU A 192 1.16 8.53 -21.37
N CYS A 193 0.10 8.84 -22.12
CA CYS A 193 -1.04 7.94 -22.31
C CYS A 193 -0.59 6.60 -22.91
N GLN A 194 0.25 6.64 -23.96
CA GLN A 194 0.79 5.44 -24.58
C GLN A 194 1.60 4.62 -23.57
N ALA A 195 2.56 5.23 -22.89
CA ALA A 195 3.44 4.53 -21.96
C ALA A 195 2.71 3.99 -20.71
N LEU A 196 1.66 4.68 -20.23
CA LEU A 196 0.78 4.16 -19.18
C LEU A 196 -0.03 2.96 -19.68
N SER A 197 -0.57 3.03 -20.90
CA SER A 197 -1.40 1.94 -21.47
C SER A 197 -0.62 0.65 -21.72
N THR A 198 0.67 0.76 -22.05
CA THR A 198 1.56 -0.39 -22.23
C THR A 198 2.17 -0.89 -20.91
N GLY A 199 1.95 -0.17 -19.81
CA GLY A 199 2.56 -0.46 -18.51
C GLY A 199 4.05 -0.14 -18.42
N GLN A 200 4.60 0.59 -19.40
CA GLN A 200 5.98 1.08 -19.37
C GLN A 200 6.14 2.16 -18.29
N LEU A 201 5.15 3.05 -18.15
CA LEU A 201 5.07 3.98 -17.01
C LEU A 201 4.12 3.46 -15.96
N ILE A 202 4.56 3.53 -14.70
CA ILE A 202 3.77 3.21 -13.53
C ILE A 202 3.66 4.46 -12.66
N PRO A 203 2.46 4.91 -12.28
CA PRO A 203 2.28 6.05 -11.37
C PRO A 203 3.15 5.95 -10.11
N SER A 204 3.86 7.03 -9.78
CA SER A 204 4.57 7.13 -8.50
C SER A 204 3.60 7.27 -7.33
N LEU A 205 4.11 7.12 -6.10
CA LEU A 205 3.30 7.29 -4.89
C LEU A 205 2.62 8.68 -4.83
N PHE A 206 3.36 9.73 -5.20
CA PHE A 206 2.83 11.08 -5.37
C PHE A 206 1.67 11.10 -6.36
N THR A 207 1.91 10.63 -7.59
CA THR A 207 0.89 10.64 -8.66
C THR A 207 -0.35 9.85 -8.28
N VAL A 208 -0.18 8.69 -7.62
CA VAL A 208 -1.29 7.88 -7.11
C VAL A 208 -2.14 8.67 -6.14
N TYR A 209 -1.54 9.18 -5.05
CA TYR A 209 -2.33 9.81 -4.00
C TYR A 209 -2.88 11.17 -4.38
N THR A 210 -2.17 11.95 -5.19
CA THR A 210 -2.67 13.23 -5.71
C THR A 210 -3.89 13.01 -6.61
N SER A 211 -3.85 12.05 -7.53
CA SER A 211 -5.00 11.74 -8.38
C SER A 211 -6.18 11.22 -7.54
N LEU A 212 -5.97 10.20 -6.69
CA LEU A 212 -7.07 9.64 -5.90
C LEU A 212 -7.68 10.66 -4.92
N THR A 213 -6.86 11.47 -4.25
CA THR A 213 -7.31 12.36 -3.18
C THR A 213 -7.82 13.70 -3.69
N LEU A 214 -7.05 14.40 -4.54
CA LEU A 214 -7.38 15.78 -4.93
C LEU A 214 -8.23 15.87 -6.20
N GLU A 215 -8.06 14.93 -7.13
CA GLU A 215 -8.81 14.95 -8.38
C GLU A 215 -10.11 14.13 -8.27
N HIS A 216 -10.05 12.95 -7.62
CA HIS A 216 -11.19 12.06 -7.48
C HIS A 216 -11.85 12.06 -6.09
N GLY A 217 -11.36 12.87 -5.15
CA GLY A 217 -12.01 13.10 -3.85
C GLY A 217 -12.06 11.88 -2.92
N LEU A 218 -11.21 10.87 -3.13
CA LEU A 218 -11.18 9.69 -2.28
C LEU A 218 -10.46 9.98 -0.95
N ARG A 219 -10.99 9.38 0.12
CA ARG A 219 -10.29 9.32 1.41
C ARG A 219 -9.40 8.10 1.43
N CYS A 220 -8.09 8.33 1.52
CA CYS A 220 -7.11 7.27 1.51
C CYS A 220 -6.76 6.86 2.96
N TYR A 221 -6.78 5.55 3.21
CA TYR A 221 -6.39 4.93 4.47
C TYR A 221 -5.26 3.93 4.18
N GLY A 222 -4.30 3.77 5.09
CA GLY A 222 -3.09 3.01 4.79
C GLY A 222 -2.21 2.74 6.00
N GLY A 223 -0.96 2.34 5.79
CA GLY A 223 -0.03 2.07 6.88
C GLY A 223 0.36 3.33 7.67
N ILE A 224 1.05 3.15 8.80
CA ILE A 224 1.43 4.23 9.73
C ILE A 224 2.12 5.42 9.04
N PHE A 225 2.97 5.17 8.06
CA PHE A 225 3.70 6.23 7.35
C PHE A 225 2.81 7.09 6.45
N LEU A 226 1.63 6.61 6.04
CA LEU A 226 0.67 7.40 5.25
C LEU A 226 0.29 8.69 5.97
N ALA A 227 0.15 8.63 7.30
CA ALA A 227 -0.21 9.78 8.13
C ALA A 227 0.83 10.90 8.13
N ASP A 228 2.07 10.58 7.76
CA ASP A 228 3.16 11.55 7.64
C ASP A 228 3.24 12.10 6.20
N TYR A 229 3.43 11.22 5.22
CA TYR A 229 3.74 11.68 3.87
C TYR A 229 2.54 12.19 3.07
N LEU A 230 1.33 11.65 3.25
CA LEU A 230 0.18 12.05 2.44
C LEU A 230 -0.22 13.51 2.74
N PRO A 231 -0.40 13.95 4.00
CA PRO A 231 -0.68 15.35 4.28
C PRO A 231 0.41 16.30 3.77
N ALA A 232 1.68 15.91 3.87
CA ALA A 232 2.79 16.69 3.34
C ALA A 232 2.73 16.85 1.81
N MET A 233 2.46 15.76 1.08
CA MET A 233 2.26 15.79 -0.38
C MET A 233 1.11 16.73 -0.76
N ILE A 234 -0.05 16.57 -0.12
CA ILE A 234 -1.23 17.39 -0.43
C ILE A 234 -0.96 18.87 -0.15
N LYS A 235 -0.40 19.20 1.02
CA LYS A 235 -0.03 20.58 1.37
C LYS A 235 0.95 21.19 0.38
N GLY A 236 1.92 20.40 -0.11
CA GLY A 236 2.84 20.82 -1.17
C GLY A 236 2.12 21.16 -2.49
N VAL A 237 1.16 20.34 -2.92
CA VAL A 237 0.35 20.61 -4.12
C VAL A 237 -0.49 21.88 -3.95
N LEU A 238 -1.16 22.05 -2.81
CA LEU A 238 -1.98 23.23 -2.54
C LEU A 238 -1.14 24.51 -2.53
N ALA A 239 0.04 24.48 -1.91
CA ALA A 239 0.98 25.60 -1.89
C ALA A 239 1.47 25.95 -3.30
N ALA A 240 1.82 24.94 -4.10
CA ALA A 240 2.22 25.13 -5.49
C ALA A 240 1.09 25.75 -6.33
N CYS A 241 -0.16 25.28 -6.16
CA CYS A 241 -1.32 25.85 -6.85
C CYS A 241 -1.54 27.33 -6.48
N SER A 242 -1.46 27.64 -5.18
CA SER A 242 -1.59 29.01 -4.68
C SER A 242 -0.51 29.94 -5.24
N GLN A 243 0.74 29.48 -5.32
CA GLN A 243 1.85 30.29 -5.86
C GLN A 243 1.75 30.49 -7.37
N ALA A 244 1.33 29.46 -8.10
CA ALA A 244 1.11 29.55 -9.54
C ALA A 244 -0.15 30.36 -9.92
N GLY A 245 -0.98 30.74 -8.94
CA GLY A 245 -2.24 31.45 -9.20
C GLY A 245 -3.28 30.59 -9.95
N VAL A 246 -3.18 29.27 -9.86
CA VAL A 246 -4.14 28.33 -10.45
C VAL A 246 -5.22 27.95 -9.43
N PRO A 247 -6.41 27.52 -9.87
CA PRO A 247 -7.46 27.03 -8.98
C PRO A 247 -6.94 25.98 -8.00
N ILE A 248 -7.13 26.25 -6.70
CA ILE A 248 -6.73 25.36 -5.62
C ILE A 248 -7.76 24.23 -5.52
N PRO A 249 -7.37 22.94 -5.59
CA PRO A 249 -8.31 21.84 -5.46
C PRO A 249 -8.89 21.81 -4.04
N THR A 250 -10.15 21.41 -3.93
CA THR A 250 -10.79 21.26 -2.62
C THR A 250 -10.22 20.04 -1.92
N TRP A 251 -9.69 20.25 -0.71
CA TRP A 251 -9.25 19.17 0.16
C TRP A 251 -9.87 19.34 1.54
N THR A 252 -10.63 18.34 1.97
CA THR A 252 -11.02 18.22 3.37
C THR A 252 -9.89 17.51 4.09
N GLU A 253 -9.13 18.27 4.90
CA GLU A 253 -8.13 17.68 5.79
C GLU A 253 -8.83 16.61 6.64
N HIS A 254 -8.34 15.40 6.49
CA HIS A 254 -8.74 14.27 7.31
C HIS A 254 -7.45 13.66 7.82
N ASN A 255 -7.48 13.20 9.07
CA ASN A 255 -6.42 12.34 9.53
C ASN A 255 -6.60 11.02 8.78
N PRO A 256 -5.70 10.63 7.84
CA PRO A 256 -5.79 9.30 7.29
C PRO A 256 -5.69 8.40 8.52
N LEU A 257 -6.77 7.66 8.81
CA LEU A 257 -6.69 6.57 9.77
C LEU A 257 -5.62 5.66 9.17
N ALA A 258 -4.38 5.86 9.60
CA ALA A 258 -3.38 4.84 9.49
C ALA A 258 -4.02 3.59 10.11
N ALA A 259 -3.63 2.39 9.67
CA ALA A 259 -4.05 1.13 10.26
C ALA A 259 -3.54 1.02 11.72
N LEU A 260 -4.01 1.97 12.53
CA LEU A 260 -3.54 2.39 13.82
C LEU A 260 -4.15 1.46 14.86
N PRO A 261 -5.48 1.30 14.93
CA PRO A 261 -6.04 0.50 16.01
C PRO A 261 -5.96 -1.00 15.70
N LEU A 262 -5.17 -1.72 16.49
CA LEU A 262 -5.35 -3.15 16.72
C LEU A 262 -6.70 -3.36 17.41
N THR A 263 -7.72 -3.68 16.63
CA THR A 263 -9.11 -3.82 17.10
C THR A 263 -9.47 -5.24 17.49
N VAL A 264 -8.73 -6.23 17.00
CA VAL A 264 -8.98 -7.65 17.24
C VAL A 264 -7.69 -8.35 17.66
N GLN A 265 -7.78 -9.17 18.69
CA GLN A 265 -6.71 -10.05 19.15
C GLN A 265 -7.22 -11.49 19.24
N LEU A 266 -6.33 -12.44 18.95
CA LEU A 266 -6.56 -13.86 19.17
C LEU A 266 -6.04 -14.23 20.57
N ASN A 267 -6.84 -14.97 21.33
CA ASN A 267 -6.42 -15.57 22.58
C ASN A 267 -5.75 -16.92 22.32
N THR A 268 -4.49 -17.03 22.70
CA THR A 268 -3.69 -18.25 22.58
C THR A 268 -3.23 -18.70 23.97
N ALA A 269 -2.65 -19.90 24.08
CA ALA A 269 -2.05 -20.38 25.32
C ALA A 269 -0.98 -19.45 25.90
N ASP A 270 -0.25 -18.72 25.04
CA ASP A 270 0.82 -17.79 25.42
C ASP A 270 0.33 -16.35 25.63
N GLY A 271 -0.98 -16.10 25.46
CA GLY A 271 -1.63 -14.80 25.66
C GLY A 271 -2.27 -14.23 24.40
N LEU A 272 -2.56 -12.93 24.44
CA LEU A 272 -3.23 -12.22 23.34
C LEU A 272 -2.24 -11.80 22.26
N VAL A 273 -2.55 -12.12 21.00
CA VAL A 273 -1.77 -11.71 19.82
C VAL A 273 -2.63 -10.94 18.82
N PRO A 274 -2.09 -9.98 18.05
CA PRO A 274 -2.85 -9.28 17.02
C PRO A 274 -3.47 -10.25 16.00
N ALA A 275 -4.76 -10.13 15.74
CA ALA A 275 -5.44 -11.04 14.81
C ALA A 275 -5.33 -10.57 13.35
N GLY A 276 -4.51 -11.27 12.57
CA GLY A 276 -4.38 -11.14 11.12
C GLY A 276 -5.27 -12.13 10.36
N SER A 277 -4.90 -12.45 9.12
CA SER A 277 -5.70 -13.35 8.29
C SER A 277 -5.65 -14.81 8.76
N VAL A 278 -4.53 -15.26 9.32
CA VAL A 278 -4.36 -16.64 9.84
C VAL A 278 -5.17 -16.80 11.12
N GLU A 279 -5.02 -15.86 12.06
CA GLU A 279 -5.72 -15.88 13.34
C GLU A 279 -7.24 -15.77 13.15
N LEU A 280 -7.70 -14.90 12.25
CA LEU A 280 -9.12 -14.77 11.95
C LEU A 280 -9.67 -15.98 11.19
N MET A 281 -8.85 -16.68 10.41
CA MET A 281 -9.27 -17.96 9.80
C MET A 281 -9.42 -19.03 10.88
N ALA A 282 -8.43 -19.15 11.79
CA ALA A 282 -8.46 -20.10 12.89
C ALA A 282 -9.67 -19.91 13.81
N ALA A 283 -10.13 -18.67 13.97
CA ALA A 283 -11.29 -18.32 14.79
C ALA A 283 -12.65 -18.38 14.05
N GLY A 284 -12.70 -18.84 12.79
CA GLY A 284 -13.94 -18.87 12.01
C GLY A 284 -14.45 -17.50 11.52
N GLY A 285 -13.63 -16.46 11.63
CA GLY A 285 -13.95 -15.09 11.25
C GLY A 285 -14.60 -14.25 12.36
N LEU A 286 -15.25 -13.16 11.97
CA LEU A 286 -15.90 -12.22 12.89
C LEU A 286 -17.41 -12.36 12.83
N THR A 287 -18.01 -12.61 14.00
CA THR A 287 -19.47 -12.67 14.16
C THR A 287 -20.09 -11.27 14.09
N ARG A 288 -21.41 -11.20 13.93
CA ARG A 288 -22.12 -9.91 14.00
C ARG A 288 -21.98 -9.22 15.35
N ALA A 289 -21.86 -9.98 16.44
CA ALA A 289 -21.61 -9.42 17.77
C ALA A 289 -20.24 -8.73 17.85
N HIS A 290 -19.19 -9.35 17.28
CA HIS A 290 -17.87 -8.74 17.16
C HIS A 290 -17.93 -7.42 16.37
N LEU A 291 -18.62 -7.43 15.23
CA LEU A 291 -18.76 -6.23 14.40
C LEU A 291 -19.52 -5.10 15.10
N HIS A 292 -20.58 -5.41 15.86
CA HIS A 292 -21.29 -4.42 16.66
C HIS A 292 -20.40 -3.85 17.77
N SER A 293 -19.64 -4.69 18.46
CA SER A 293 -18.67 -4.23 19.46
C SER A 293 -17.65 -3.28 18.83
N MET A 294 -17.03 -3.68 17.72
CA MET A 294 -16.05 -2.86 16.99
C MET A 294 -16.62 -1.51 16.56
N ALA A 295 -17.87 -1.46 16.09
CA ALA A 295 -18.53 -0.21 15.68
C ALA A 295 -18.73 0.80 16.82
N THR A 296 -18.68 0.34 18.08
CA THR A 296 -18.79 1.19 19.27
C THR A 296 -17.44 1.59 19.88
N LEU A 297 -16.33 1.06 19.36
CA LEU A 297 -15.00 1.36 19.87
C LEU A 297 -14.57 2.78 19.51
N SER A 298 -14.07 3.51 20.50
CA SER A 298 -13.31 4.73 20.27
C SER A 298 -11.85 4.37 19.99
N ILE A 299 -11.09 5.27 19.34
CA ILE A 299 -9.64 5.10 19.18
C ILE A 299 -8.95 4.88 20.54
N ALA A 300 -9.40 5.57 21.59
CA ALA A 300 -8.84 5.43 22.93
C ALA A 300 -8.93 3.99 23.50
N HIS A 301 -9.94 3.22 23.09
CA HIS A 301 -10.12 1.83 23.53
C HIS A 301 -9.10 0.85 22.93
N VAL A 302 -8.51 1.18 21.79
CA VAL A 302 -7.72 0.24 20.97
C VAL A 302 -6.29 0.73 20.72
N LEU A 303 -6.04 2.03 20.93
CA LEU A 303 -4.72 2.62 20.84
C LEU A 303 -3.68 1.99 21.78
N PRO A 304 -3.99 1.57 23.03
CA PRO A 304 -2.96 1.05 23.93
C PRO A 304 -2.20 -0.17 23.38
N ALA A 305 -2.90 -1.19 22.90
CA ALA A 305 -2.26 -2.37 22.29
C ALA A 305 -1.45 -2.00 21.03
N SER A 306 -1.93 -1.02 20.28
CA SER A 306 -1.29 -0.55 19.06
C SER A 306 0.04 0.17 19.35
N LEU A 307 0.06 1.04 20.37
CA LEU A 307 1.26 1.73 20.83
C LEU A 307 2.30 0.76 21.37
N VAL A 308 1.87 -0.27 22.11
CA VAL A 308 2.74 -1.34 22.60
C VAL A 308 3.43 -2.05 21.43
N SER A 309 2.65 -2.49 20.43
CA SER A 309 3.17 -3.15 19.24
C SER A 309 4.17 -2.27 18.48
N TRP A 310 3.86 -0.99 18.26
CA TRP A 310 4.78 -0.09 17.56
C TRP A 310 6.03 0.24 18.34
N TYR A 311 5.92 0.44 19.65
CA TYR A 311 7.10 0.65 20.47
C TYR A 311 8.07 -0.53 20.31
N GLN A 312 7.53 -1.75 20.32
CA GLN A 312 8.33 -2.96 20.13
C GLN A 312 8.88 -3.12 18.71
N GLU A 313 8.17 -2.65 17.69
CA GLU A 313 8.61 -2.73 16.28
C GLU A 313 9.66 -1.67 15.92
N TYR A 314 9.49 -0.43 16.41
CA TYR A 314 10.28 0.72 15.96
C TYR A 314 11.38 1.15 16.92
N ILE A 315 11.32 0.77 18.20
CA ILE A 315 12.36 1.11 19.17
C ILE A 315 13.28 -0.10 19.37
N PRO A 316 14.56 -0.01 18.94
CA PRO A 316 15.54 -1.07 19.15
C PRO A 316 15.67 -1.45 20.63
N MET A 317 15.88 -2.74 20.91
CA MET A 317 15.96 -3.28 22.28
C MET A 317 16.98 -2.55 23.17
N ASP A 318 18.11 -2.18 22.61
CA ASP A 318 19.21 -1.46 23.29
C ASP A 318 18.88 0.00 23.61
N GLN A 319 17.81 0.55 23.03
CA GLN A 319 17.33 1.91 23.28
C GLN A 319 16.13 1.95 24.24
N ARG A 320 15.66 0.79 24.72
CA ARG A 320 14.51 0.72 25.63
C ARG A 320 14.95 1.02 27.07
N PRO A 321 14.26 1.92 27.79
CA PRO A 321 14.59 2.25 29.17
C PRO A 321 14.31 1.06 30.09
N ALA A 322 14.99 0.99 31.24
CA ALA A 322 14.74 -0.06 32.22
C ALA A 322 13.26 -0.06 32.67
N GLY A 323 12.65 -1.25 32.73
CA GLY A 323 11.24 -1.43 33.14
C GLY A 323 10.21 -1.17 32.05
N TRP A 324 10.64 -0.98 30.79
CA TRP A 324 9.74 -0.76 29.66
C TRP A 324 8.68 -1.87 29.51
N GLU A 325 9.02 -3.15 29.77
CA GLU A 325 8.06 -4.25 29.65
C GLU A 325 6.85 -4.07 30.57
N LYS A 326 7.09 -3.64 31.81
CA LYS A 326 6.04 -3.44 32.81
C LYS A 326 5.13 -2.27 32.44
N GLU A 327 5.70 -1.19 31.90
CA GLU A 327 4.93 -0.04 31.44
C GLU A 327 4.07 -0.38 30.22
N LEU A 328 4.61 -1.16 29.26
CA LEU A 328 3.82 -1.63 28.13
C LEU A 328 2.70 -2.56 28.56
N ALA A 329 2.94 -3.48 29.51
CA ALA A 329 1.90 -4.36 30.05
C ALA A 329 0.76 -3.54 30.69
N ARG A 330 1.10 -2.56 31.53
CA ARG A 330 0.13 -1.64 32.15
C ARG A 330 -0.70 -0.87 31.12
N LEU A 331 -0.08 -0.43 30.02
CA LEU A 331 -0.81 0.21 28.93
C LEU A 331 -1.77 -0.77 28.25
N ALA A 332 -1.30 -1.99 27.93
CA ALA A 332 -2.09 -3.01 27.27
C ALA A 332 -3.35 -3.41 28.06
N GLU A 333 -3.33 -3.37 29.40
CA GLU A 333 -4.50 -3.63 30.27
C GLU A 333 -5.72 -2.74 29.98
N HIS A 334 -5.51 -1.57 29.38
CA HIS A 334 -6.58 -0.62 29.05
C HIS A 334 -7.22 -0.89 27.69
N TRP A 335 -6.74 -1.90 26.96
CA TRP A 335 -7.29 -2.28 25.67
C TRP A 335 -8.66 -2.96 25.84
N GLN A 336 -9.63 -2.54 25.03
CA GLN A 336 -11.03 -3.00 25.09
C GLN A 336 -11.54 -3.49 23.73
N GLY A 337 -10.66 -3.99 22.87
CA GLY A 337 -11.05 -4.50 21.57
C GLY A 337 -11.71 -5.87 21.64
N VAL A 338 -11.85 -6.51 20.49
CA VAL A 338 -12.48 -7.83 20.36
C VAL A 338 -11.46 -8.94 20.53
N VAL A 339 -11.76 -9.90 21.40
CA VAL A 339 -10.99 -11.13 21.54
C VAL A 339 -11.69 -12.26 20.80
N VAL A 340 -10.94 -13.01 20.01
CA VAL A 340 -11.38 -14.24 19.35
C VAL A 340 -10.52 -15.42 19.81
N CYS A 341 -11.00 -16.65 19.66
CA CYS A 341 -10.26 -17.87 20.02
C CYS A 341 -10.21 -18.83 18.83
N PRO A 342 -9.16 -19.65 18.66
CA PRO A 342 -9.14 -20.70 17.65
C PRO A 342 -10.26 -21.72 17.87
N GLU A 343 -10.96 -22.13 16.81
CA GLU A 343 -12.03 -23.15 16.89
C GLU A 343 -11.49 -24.51 17.35
N SER A 344 -10.24 -24.84 17.00
CA SER A 344 -9.58 -26.09 17.41
C SER A 344 -9.19 -26.14 18.89
N GLU A 345 -9.24 -25.01 19.61
CA GLU A 345 -8.90 -24.92 21.04
C GLU A 345 -10.14 -24.68 21.93
N THR A 346 -11.30 -24.41 21.35
CA THR A 346 -12.58 -24.38 22.08
C THR A 346 -13.10 -25.79 22.31
N CYS A 347 -12.71 -26.38 23.45
CA CYS A 347 -13.20 -27.66 23.96
C CYS A 347 -14.08 -27.46 25.20
#